data_AF-A0A7W4Z757-F1
#
_entry.id   AF-A0A7W4Z757-F1
#
_cell.length_a   1.000
_cell.length_b   1.000
_cell.length_c   1.000
_cell.angle_alpha   90.00
_cell.angle_beta   90.00
_cell.angle_gamma   90.00
#
_symmetry.space_group_name_H-M   'P 1'
#
loop_
_entity.id
_entity.type
_entity.pdbx_description
1 polymer ?
#
loop_
_entity_poly.entity_id
_entity_poly.type
_entity_poly.pdbx_seq_one_letter_code
_entity_poly.pdbx_strand_id
1 'polypeptide(L)'
;MRFSKTIFLAAVLVSAAGCMHEDDDDDDRNAMPAANEESIRDFIRSANGNSYKFPWINADHDTKVATNERLKQWDVTTQGLIPVKHNNVQIAIDAMNAIEDKLGTTLFDRTSIQSTPDDQIQKGIVVSYGTAVGASGGPEANACGHVGALGGSTGWPRNFYGETGHMDSVLQVNLDSSSPDGCTGGLSLDVTIHEFMHALGMGDHFDGFGFGPAIHANAWNVLHNILNNSPGTAMDSLFVEKKFQ
;
A
#
# COMPACT_ATOMS: atom_id res chain seq x y z
N MET A 1 33.04 36.88 -16.28
CA MET A 1 32.64 35.67 -15.52
C MET A 1 31.19 35.36 -15.86
N ARG A 2 30.93 34.32 -16.65
CA ARG A 2 29.59 33.85 -16.99
C ARG A 2 29.27 32.63 -16.12
N PHE A 3 28.29 32.75 -15.23
CA PHE A 3 27.76 31.60 -14.49
C PHE A 3 26.78 30.85 -15.40
N SER A 4 27.15 29.63 -15.80
CA SER A 4 26.24 28.68 -16.43
C SER A 4 25.37 28.07 -15.32
N LYS A 5 24.06 28.29 -15.38
CA LYS A 5 23.09 27.61 -14.51
C LYS A 5 22.81 26.23 -15.11
N THR A 6 23.42 25.20 -14.54
CA THR A 6 23.05 23.81 -14.78
C THR A 6 21.71 23.54 -14.10
N ILE A 7 20.65 23.37 -14.90
CA ILE A 7 19.36 22.86 -14.44
C ILE A 7 19.52 21.35 -14.31
N PHE A 8 19.54 20.84 -13.08
CA PHE A 8 19.39 19.41 -12.81
C PHE A 8 17.91 19.05 -12.99
N LEU A 9 17.60 18.36 -14.09
CA LEU A 9 16.32 17.71 -14.28
C LEU A 9 16.35 16.40 -13.47
N ALA A 10 15.77 16.39 -12.28
CA ALA A 10 15.56 15.16 -11.53
C ALA A 10 14.43 14.38 -12.22
N ALA A 11 14.79 13.28 -12.90
CA ALA A 11 13.81 12.30 -13.35
C ALA A 11 13.21 11.64 -12.10
N VAL A 12 11.97 12.00 -11.77
CA VAL A 12 11.17 11.27 -10.79
C VAL A 12 10.73 9.98 -11.47
N LEU A 13 11.36 8.86 -11.12
CA LEU A 13 10.79 7.55 -11.41
C LEU A 13 9.55 7.41 -10.54
N VAL A 14 8.38 7.59 -11.16
CA VAL A 14 7.09 7.23 -10.58
C VAL A 14 6.96 5.72 -10.83
N SER A 15 7.34 4.92 -9.83
CA SER A 15 6.96 3.52 -9.77
C SER A 15 5.49 3.47 -9.37
N ALA A 16 4.60 3.70 -10.33
CA ALA A 16 3.20 3.39 -10.12
C ALA A 16 3.04 1.89 -10.41
N ALA A 17 2.62 1.17 -9.38
CA ALA A 17 2.41 -0.27 -9.40
C ALA A 17 1.18 -0.57 -10.27
N GLY A 18 1.39 -0.78 -11.56
CA GLY A 18 0.41 -1.50 -12.38
C GLY A 18 0.49 -2.98 -12.02
N CYS A 19 -0.43 -3.46 -11.19
CA CYS A 19 -0.48 -4.84 -10.73
C CYS A 19 -0.85 -5.77 -11.87
N MET A 20 0.14 -6.45 -12.47
CA MET A 20 -0.09 -7.32 -13.65
C MET A 20 -1.24 -8.32 -13.41
N HIS A 21 -2.24 -8.28 -14.29
CA HIS A 21 -3.32 -9.26 -14.33
C HIS A 21 -2.74 -10.61 -14.73
N GLU A 22 -2.95 -11.65 -13.89
CA GLU A 22 -2.57 -13.03 -14.18
C GLU A 22 -3.59 -13.63 -15.14
N ASP A 23 -3.23 -13.79 -16.42
CA ASP A 23 -3.93 -14.73 -17.29
C ASP A 23 -3.67 -16.16 -16.76
N ASP A 24 -4.75 -16.91 -16.62
CA ASP A 24 -4.80 -18.29 -16.15
C ASP A 24 -3.81 -19.21 -16.87
N ASP A 25 -2.74 -19.60 -16.18
CA ASP A 25 -2.06 -20.88 -16.37
C ASP A 25 -1.74 -21.47 -14.98
N ASP A 26 -2.63 -22.35 -14.55
CA ASP A 26 -2.52 -23.20 -13.37
C ASP A 26 -1.28 -24.11 -13.46
N ASP A 27 -0.24 -23.85 -12.64
CA ASP A 27 0.44 -24.94 -11.88
C ASP A 27 1.48 -24.46 -10.83
N ASP A 28 1.89 -23.19 -10.78
CA ASP A 28 3.07 -22.82 -9.95
C ASP A 28 2.90 -21.63 -8.99
N ARG A 29 1.65 -21.24 -8.65
CA ARG A 29 1.38 -20.26 -7.57
C ARG A 29 1.88 -20.72 -6.18
N ASN A 30 2.31 -21.98 -6.06
CA ASN A 30 2.92 -22.60 -4.88
C ASN A 30 4.45 -22.76 -4.94
N ALA A 31 5.14 -22.37 -6.03
CA ALA A 31 6.60 -22.56 -6.12
C ALA A 31 7.44 -21.48 -5.43
N MET A 32 6.84 -20.40 -4.93
CA MET A 32 7.60 -19.41 -4.18
C MET A 32 7.88 -19.94 -2.77
N PRO A 33 9.15 -20.14 -2.38
CA PRO A 33 9.45 -20.62 -1.05
C PRO A 33 8.98 -19.60 -0.02
N ALA A 34 8.24 -20.08 0.98
CA ALA A 34 7.83 -19.24 2.10
C ALA A 34 9.08 -18.68 2.79
N ALA A 35 9.16 -17.35 2.86
CA ALA A 35 10.28 -16.61 3.43
C ALA A 35 10.62 -17.07 4.86
N ASN A 36 11.89 -16.98 5.24
CA ASN A 36 12.30 -17.07 6.64
C ASN A 36 12.23 -15.69 7.30
N GLU A 37 12.53 -15.59 8.60
CA GLU A 37 12.45 -14.33 9.35
C GLU A 37 13.40 -13.23 8.80
N GLU A 38 14.56 -13.61 8.27
CA GLU A 38 15.52 -12.69 7.67
C GLU A 38 14.94 -12.08 6.38
N SER A 39 14.42 -12.92 5.48
CA SER A 39 13.76 -12.46 4.26
C SER A 39 12.51 -11.62 4.54
N ILE A 40 11.71 -11.98 5.56
CA ILE A 40 10.57 -11.15 5.99
C ILE A 40 11.05 -9.76 6.43
N ARG A 41 12.14 -9.69 7.20
CA ARG A 41 12.72 -8.41 7.63
C ARG A 41 13.20 -7.58 6.44
N ASP A 42 13.83 -8.21 5.45
CA ASP A 42 14.28 -7.52 4.24
C ASP A 42 13.11 -7.01 3.39
N PHE A 43 12.02 -7.78 3.28
CA PHE A 43 10.79 -7.31 2.64
C PHE A 43 10.16 -6.13 3.38
N ILE A 44 10.09 -6.17 4.71
CA ILE A 44 9.65 -5.02 5.51
C ILE A 44 10.55 -3.80 5.28
N ARG A 45 11.88 -3.99 5.25
CA ARG A 45 12.83 -2.90 5.01
C ARG A 45 12.61 -2.27 3.62
N SER A 46 12.40 -3.10 2.60
CA SER A 46 12.17 -2.62 1.23
C SER A 46 10.81 -1.93 1.09
N ALA A 47 9.74 -2.56 1.57
CA ALA A 47 8.38 -2.07 1.40
C ALA A 47 8.03 -0.92 2.35
N ASN A 48 8.67 -0.81 3.52
CA ASN A 48 8.27 0.11 4.58
C ASN A 48 9.45 0.88 5.21
N GLY A 49 10.55 0.19 5.52
CA GLY A 49 11.67 0.76 6.28
C GLY A 49 12.43 1.87 5.57
N ASN A 50 12.55 1.83 4.24
CA ASN A 50 13.32 2.79 3.47
C ASN A 50 12.54 4.07 3.14
N SER A 51 12.82 5.17 3.85
CA SER A 51 12.13 6.45 3.66
C SER A 51 12.46 7.17 2.35
N TYR A 52 13.42 6.67 1.57
CA TYR A 52 13.82 7.22 0.28
C TYR A 52 13.26 6.43 -0.91
N LYS A 53 12.41 5.44 -0.65
CA LYS A 53 11.69 4.68 -1.68
C LYS A 53 10.22 5.05 -1.71
N PHE A 54 9.54 4.62 -2.76
CA PHE A 54 8.10 4.79 -2.86
C PHE A 54 7.39 3.98 -1.76
N PRO A 55 6.25 4.46 -1.22
CA PRO A 55 5.70 5.81 -1.33
C PRO A 55 6.32 6.82 -0.36
N TRP A 56 7.17 6.35 0.56
CA TRP A 56 7.73 7.10 1.70
C TRP A 56 8.51 8.36 1.33
N ILE A 57 9.07 8.39 0.12
CA ILE A 57 9.82 9.53 -0.41
C ILE A 57 9.03 10.85 -0.40
N ASN A 58 7.70 10.79 -0.35
CA ASN A 58 6.78 11.93 -0.34
C ASN A 58 6.67 12.67 0.99
N ALA A 59 7.36 12.24 2.05
CA ALA A 59 7.55 13.05 3.24
C ALA A 59 8.65 14.11 3.07
N ASP A 60 8.63 15.12 3.94
CA ASP A 60 9.68 16.12 4.05
C ASP A 60 11.03 15.52 4.47
N HIS A 61 12.08 16.32 4.33
CA HIS A 61 13.45 15.84 4.57
C HIS A 61 13.64 15.35 6.00
N ASP A 62 13.16 16.11 6.98
CA ASP A 62 13.38 15.84 8.40
C ASP A 62 12.64 14.56 8.82
N THR A 63 11.39 14.39 8.36
CA THR A 63 10.64 13.15 8.54
C THR A 63 11.36 11.96 7.94
N LYS A 64 11.88 12.07 6.71
CA LYS A 64 12.59 10.95 6.07
C LYS A 64 13.86 10.57 6.82
N VAL A 65 14.65 11.54 7.26
CA VAL A 65 15.85 11.29 8.07
C VAL A 65 15.48 10.63 9.40
N ALA A 66 14.46 11.13 10.09
CA ALA A 66 14.02 10.60 11.38
C ALA A 66 13.45 9.17 11.29
N THR A 67 12.88 8.79 10.16
CA THR A 67 12.14 7.53 9.99
C THR A 67 12.84 6.51 9.09
N ASN A 68 13.99 6.83 8.50
CA ASN A 68 14.71 5.87 7.68
C ASN A 68 15.17 4.69 8.54
N GLU A 69 14.97 3.46 8.05
CA GLU A 69 15.15 2.21 8.82
C GLU A 69 14.23 2.13 10.05
N ARG A 70 13.05 2.75 9.99
CA ARG A 70 12.00 2.67 11.03
C ARG A 70 10.63 2.41 10.41
N LEU A 71 9.78 1.69 11.12
CA LEU A 71 8.44 1.33 10.64
C LEU A 71 7.53 2.55 10.50
N LYS A 72 6.71 2.54 9.45
CA LYS A 72 5.59 3.46 9.23
C LYS A 72 4.29 2.65 9.20
N GLN A 73 3.28 3.03 9.96
CA GLN A 73 2.00 2.33 9.94
C GLN A 73 0.88 3.16 10.55
N TRP A 74 -0.35 2.67 10.38
CA TRP A 74 -1.48 3.09 11.19
C TRP A 74 -1.38 2.52 12.60
N ASP A 75 -1.45 3.36 13.63
CA ASP A 75 -1.44 2.88 15.02
C ASP A 75 -2.85 2.57 15.52
N VAL A 76 -3.35 1.38 15.17
CA VAL A 76 -4.68 0.96 15.60
C VAL A 76 -4.77 0.67 17.10
N THR A 77 -3.62 0.48 17.76
CA THR A 77 -3.57 0.16 19.19
C THR A 77 -3.73 1.40 20.07
N THR A 78 -3.19 2.55 19.66
CA THR A 78 -3.24 3.79 20.43
C THR A 78 -4.14 4.86 19.82
N GLN A 79 -4.33 4.87 18.50
CA GLN A 79 -5.13 5.89 17.78
C GLN A 79 -6.50 5.39 17.34
N GLY A 80 -6.83 4.11 17.59
CA GLY A 80 -8.09 3.49 17.21
C GLY A 80 -8.11 2.96 15.78
N LEU A 81 -9.21 2.31 15.42
CA LEU A 81 -9.39 1.69 14.10
C LEU A 81 -9.25 2.70 12.95
N ILE A 82 -8.76 2.23 11.80
CA ILE A 82 -8.58 3.02 10.59
C ILE A 82 -9.95 3.38 10.02
N PRO A 83 -10.33 4.67 9.90
CA PRO A 83 -11.58 5.03 9.28
C PRO A 83 -11.57 4.66 7.79
N VAL A 84 -12.61 4.01 7.31
CA VAL A 84 -12.76 3.65 5.89
C VAL A 84 -14.12 4.08 5.35
N LYS A 85 -14.11 4.86 4.27
CA LYS A 85 -15.29 5.14 3.45
C LYS A 85 -15.28 4.20 2.24
N HIS A 86 -16.00 3.10 2.37
CA HIS A 86 -15.97 2.01 1.38
C HIS A 86 -16.94 2.22 0.21
N ASN A 87 -17.79 3.26 0.25
CA ASN A 87 -18.69 3.64 -0.85
C ASN A 87 -19.60 2.50 -1.37
N ASN A 88 -19.95 1.55 -0.49
CA ASN A 88 -20.73 0.35 -0.83
C ASN A 88 -20.09 -0.54 -1.91
N VAL A 89 -18.78 -0.44 -2.11
CA VAL A 89 -18.03 -1.31 -3.01
C VAL A 89 -17.84 -2.67 -2.35
N GLN A 90 -18.62 -3.66 -2.78
CA GLN A 90 -18.70 -4.96 -2.08
C GLN A 90 -17.34 -5.68 -2.02
N ILE A 91 -16.59 -5.73 -3.13
CA ILE A 91 -15.29 -6.41 -3.16
C ILE A 91 -14.26 -5.76 -2.21
N ALA A 92 -14.36 -4.45 -1.96
CA ALA A 92 -13.54 -3.76 -0.97
C ALA A 92 -13.94 -4.12 0.47
N ILE A 93 -15.24 -4.29 0.71
CA ILE A 93 -15.75 -4.80 2.00
C ILE A 93 -15.24 -6.22 2.24
N ASP A 94 -15.32 -7.07 1.22
CA ASP A 94 -14.85 -8.46 1.28
C ASP A 94 -13.33 -8.52 1.51
N ALA A 95 -12.54 -7.65 0.87
CA ALA A 95 -11.10 -7.55 1.08
C ALA A 95 -10.75 -7.15 2.52
N MET A 96 -11.42 -6.12 3.06
CA MET A 96 -11.23 -5.72 4.47
C MET A 96 -11.57 -6.86 5.43
N ASN A 97 -12.66 -7.60 5.18
CA ASN A 97 -13.04 -8.76 5.99
C ASN A 97 -11.98 -9.86 5.89
N ALA A 98 -11.52 -10.19 4.69
CA ALA A 98 -10.49 -11.21 4.48
C ALA A 98 -9.17 -10.86 5.19
N ILE A 99 -8.77 -9.58 5.19
CA ILE A 99 -7.58 -9.11 5.93
C ILE A 99 -7.76 -9.30 7.44
N GLU A 100 -8.87 -8.82 8.00
CA GLU A 100 -9.14 -8.94 9.44
C GLU A 100 -9.24 -10.41 9.88
N ASP A 101 -9.91 -11.25 9.09
CA ASP A 101 -10.05 -12.68 9.32
C ASP A 101 -8.70 -13.40 9.27
N LYS A 102 -7.87 -13.10 8.26
CA LYS A 102 -6.55 -13.73 8.08
C LYS A 102 -5.58 -13.34 9.19
N LEU A 103 -5.61 -12.09 9.64
CA LEU A 103 -4.73 -11.59 10.70
C LEU A 103 -5.25 -11.95 12.10
N GLY A 104 -6.56 -12.10 12.26
CA GLY A 104 -7.23 -12.32 13.54
C GLY A 104 -7.35 -11.04 14.37
N THR A 105 -7.45 -9.88 13.73
CA THR A 105 -7.57 -8.57 14.40
C THR A 105 -8.50 -7.63 13.64
N THR A 106 -9.27 -6.83 14.36
CA THR A 106 -10.06 -5.74 13.77
C THR A 106 -9.17 -4.53 13.50
N LEU A 107 -9.25 -3.98 12.29
CA LEU A 107 -8.43 -2.86 11.81
C LEU A 107 -9.28 -1.68 11.35
N PHE A 108 -10.45 -1.93 10.76
CA PHE A 108 -11.19 -0.92 10.01
C PHE A 108 -12.48 -0.48 10.70
N ASP A 109 -12.61 0.82 10.92
CA ASP A 109 -13.89 1.47 11.21
C ASP A 109 -14.57 1.87 9.91
N ARG A 110 -15.56 1.06 9.51
CA ARG A 110 -16.29 1.20 8.25
C ARG A 110 -17.48 2.17 8.34
N THR A 111 -17.62 2.89 9.45
CA THR A 111 -18.85 3.65 9.76
C THR A 111 -18.61 5.13 10.01
N SER A 112 -17.54 5.51 10.72
CA SER A 112 -17.35 6.89 11.21
C SER A 112 -17.27 7.95 10.12
N ILE A 113 -16.76 7.61 8.95
CA ILE A 113 -16.59 8.56 7.84
C ILE A 113 -17.50 8.28 6.64
N GLN A 114 -18.43 7.31 6.76
CA GLN A 114 -19.22 6.85 5.61
C GLN A 114 -20.11 7.96 5.01
N SER A 115 -20.65 8.85 5.86
CA SER A 115 -21.45 10.00 5.42
C SER A 115 -20.64 11.28 5.21
N THR A 116 -19.33 11.26 5.50
CA THR A 116 -18.47 12.45 5.40
C THR A 116 -18.11 12.70 3.92
N PRO A 117 -18.31 13.92 3.38
CA PRO A 117 -17.83 14.28 2.04
C PRO A 117 -16.32 14.06 1.90
N ASP A 118 -15.85 13.60 0.74
CA ASP A 118 -14.44 13.19 0.56
C ASP A 118 -13.46 14.33 0.85
N ASP A 119 -13.81 15.56 0.51
CA ASP A 119 -13.02 16.78 0.75
C ASP A 119 -12.98 17.21 2.23
N GLN A 120 -13.80 16.61 3.08
CA GLN A 120 -13.86 16.86 4.53
C GLN A 120 -13.18 15.77 5.35
N ILE A 121 -12.84 14.63 4.75
CA ILE A 121 -12.10 13.56 5.43
C ILE A 121 -10.67 14.03 5.69
N GLN A 122 -10.21 13.91 6.93
CA GLN A 122 -8.86 14.33 7.33
C GLN A 122 -7.90 13.14 7.50
N LYS A 123 -8.45 11.95 7.77
CA LYS A 123 -7.69 10.72 8.02
C LYS A 123 -8.51 9.51 7.60
N GLY A 124 -7.85 8.52 7.01
CA GLY A 124 -8.43 7.21 6.72
C GLY A 124 -8.22 6.77 5.28
N ILE A 125 -9.03 5.80 4.86
CA ILE A 125 -9.02 5.23 3.51
C ILE A 125 -10.34 5.54 2.83
N VAL A 126 -10.30 6.02 1.59
CA VAL A 126 -11.47 6.19 0.73
C VAL A 126 -11.38 5.21 -0.42
N VAL A 127 -12.42 4.43 -0.65
CA VAL A 127 -12.48 3.51 -1.79
C VAL A 127 -13.13 4.22 -2.98
N SER A 128 -12.48 4.16 -4.14
CA SER A 128 -13.01 4.68 -5.40
C SER A 128 -13.03 3.57 -6.44
N TYR A 129 -14.19 3.33 -7.04
CA TYR A 129 -14.41 2.24 -8.00
C TYR A 129 -14.49 2.78 -9.43
N GLY A 130 -13.89 2.06 -10.39
CA GLY A 130 -13.80 2.46 -11.80
C GLY A 130 -12.74 3.54 -12.06
N THR A 131 -11.84 3.81 -11.10
CA THR A 131 -10.87 4.91 -11.18
C THR A 131 -9.42 4.47 -11.17
N ALA A 132 -9.15 3.17 -11.21
CA ALA A 132 -7.80 2.65 -11.34
C ALA A 132 -7.19 3.08 -12.68
N VAL A 133 -5.94 3.51 -12.61
CA VAL A 133 -5.11 3.89 -13.75
C VAL A 133 -3.74 3.26 -13.62
N GLY A 134 -3.08 3.04 -14.75
CA GLY A 134 -1.74 2.47 -14.77
C GLY A 134 -0.65 3.49 -14.49
N ALA A 135 0.60 3.07 -14.68
CA ALA A 135 1.72 3.81 -14.15
C ALA A 135 1.91 5.19 -14.77
N SER A 136 1.49 5.30 -16.03
CA SER A 136 1.49 6.54 -16.81
C SER A 136 0.35 7.51 -16.45
N GLY A 137 -0.56 7.12 -15.55
CA GLY A 137 -1.76 7.88 -15.20
C GLY A 137 -2.90 7.72 -16.22
N GLY A 138 -2.74 6.86 -17.22
CA GLY A 138 -3.77 6.48 -18.19
C GLY A 138 -4.32 5.08 -17.94
N PRO A 139 -5.38 4.67 -18.67
CA PRO A 139 -5.87 3.31 -18.60
C PRO A 139 -4.81 2.34 -19.14
N GLU A 140 -4.59 1.25 -18.42
CA GLU A 140 -3.71 0.16 -18.82
C GLU A 140 -4.43 -1.16 -18.53
N ALA A 141 -4.34 -2.12 -19.46
CA ALA A 141 -5.10 -3.38 -19.40
C ALA A 141 -4.92 -4.12 -18.06
N ASN A 142 -3.72 -4.01 -17.50
CA ASN A 142 -3.33 -4.64 -16.26
C ASN A 142 -3.49 -3.74 -15.03
N ALA A 143 -3.94 -2.50 -15.16
CA ALA A 143 -4.10 -1.60 -14.01
C ALA A 143 -5.50 -1.77 -13.38
N CYS A 144 -5.64 -2.81 -12.56
CA CYS A 144 -6.88 -3.09 -11.84
C CYS A 144 -6.97 -2.39 -10.48
N GLY A 145 -5.88 -1.81 -9.97
CA GLY A 145 -5.89 -1.05 -8.74
C GLY A 145 -4.67 -0.17 -8.60
N HIS A 146 -4.79 0.87 -7.78
CA HIS A 146 -3.67 1.64 -7.25
C HIS A 146 -4.04 2.43 -5.99
N VAL A 147 -3.06 2.72 -5.15
CA VAL A 147 -3.21 3.61 -3.99
C VAL A 147 -2.54 4.97 -4.24
N GLY A 148 -3.21 6.04 -3.82
CA GLY A 148 -2.64 7.39 -3.88
C GLY A 148 -3.45 8.42 -3.11
N ALA A 149 -3.25 9.69 -3.46
CA ALA A 149 -4.06 10.78 -2.94
C ALA A 149 -5.47 10.77 -3.55
N LEU A 150 -6.40 11.47 -2.90
CA LEU A 150 -7.77 11.67 -3.41
C LEU A 150 -7.76 12.24 -4.85
N GLY A 151 -8.80 11.89 -5.61
CA GLY A 151 -9.00 12.36 -6.98
C GLY A 151 -8.38 11.45 -8.06
N GLY A 152 -8.08 10.19 -7.73
CA GLY A 152 -7.53 9.21 -8.66
C GLY A 152 -6.03 9.36 -8.93
N SER A 153 -5.31 10.11 -8.10
CA SER A 153 -3.87 10.35 -8.26
C SER A 153 -3.07 9.06 -8.10
N THR A 154 -2.06 8.83 -8.95
CA THR A 154 -1.03 7.79 -8.75
C THR A 154 0.04 8.21 -7.74
N GLY A 155 0.12 9.50 -7.44
CA GLY A 155 0.98 10.05 -6.40
C GLY A 155 0.32 9.99 -5.02
N TRP A 156 1.09 9.59 -4.01
CA TRP A 156 0.67 9.61 -2.61
C TRP A 156 0.66 11.05 -2.05
N PRO A 157 -0.19 11.34 -1.05
CA PRO A 157 -0.19 12.65 -0.40
C PRO A 157 1.18 13.01 0.17
N ARG A 158 1.53 14.29 0.12
CA ARG A 158 2.74 14.77 0.78
C ARG A 158 2.60 14.63 2.29
N ASN A 159 3.67 14.24 2.98
CA ASN A 159 3.70 14.11 4.43
C ASN A 159 2.57 13.22 4.98
N PHE A 160 2.24 12.13 4.28
CA PHE A 160 1.18 11.21 4.69
C PHE A 160 1.51 10.40 5.97
N TYR A 161 2.74 10.54 6.47
CA TYR A 161 3.22 10.00 7.73
C TYR A 161 4.17 11.02 8.41
N GLY A 162 4.31 10.92 9.73
CA GLY A 162 5.15 11.83 10.53
C GLY A 162 6.49 11.24 11.01
N GLU A 163 7.31 12.05 11.69
CA GLU A 163 8.64 11.71 12.21
C GLU A 163 8.67 10.49 13.16
N THR A 164 7.53 10.17 13.77
CA THR A 164 7.36 9.04 14.67
C THR A 164 6.95 7.75 13.95
N GLY A 165 6.77 7.79 12.62
CA GLY A 165 6.31 6.65 11.81
C GLY A 165 4.79 6.45 11.84
N HIS A 166 4.00 7.36 12.41
CA HIS A 166 2.55 7.27 12.34
C HIS A 166 2.05 7.74 10.98
N MET A 167 1.23 6.93 10.32
CA MET A 167 0.45 7.34 9.15
C MET A 167 -0.78 8.13 9.61
N ASP A 168 -0.96 9.33 9.04
CA ASP A 168 -1.98 10.28 9.48
C ASP A 168 -2.46 11.17 8.33
N SER A 169 -3.05 10.53 7.31
CA SER A 169 -3.52 11.20 6.10
C SER A 169 -4.75 10.49 5.54
N VAL A 170 -5.31 11.04 4.48
CA VAL A 170 -6.27 10.33 3.63
C VAL A 170 -5.53 9.64 2.49
N LEU A 171 -5.76 8.34 2.34
CA LEU A 171 -5.35 7.58 1.16
C LEU A 171 -6.60 7.15 0.38
N GLN A 172 -6.48 7.11 -0.93
CA GLN A 172 -7.51 6.58 -1.82
C GLN A 172 -7.06 5.23 -2.38
N VAL A 173 -7.87 4.21 -2.19
CA VAL A 173 -7.74 2.91 -2.85
C VAL A 173 -8.63 2.96 -4.09
N ASN A 174 -8.00 3.00 -5.27
CA ASN A 174 -8.67 3.00 -6.55
C ASN A 174 -8.75 1.57 -7.06
N LEU A 175 -9.94 1.13 -7.46
CA LEU A 175 -10.24 -0.24 -7.83
C LEU A 175 -11.01 -0.26 -9.14
N ASP A 176 -10.68 -1.20 -10.02
CA ASP A 176 -11.28 -1.34 -11.36
C ASP A 176 -11.11 -0.09 -12.23
N SER A 177 -11.31 -0.21 -13.54
CA SER A 177 -11.25 0.91 -14.47
C SER A 177 -12.54 1.04 -15.26
N SER A 178 -13.09 2.25 -15.34
CA SER A 178 -14.22 2.52 -16.24
C SER A 178 -13.82 2.61 -17.71
N SER A 179 -12.51 2.60 -18.00
CA SER A 179 -12.00 2.58 -19.36
C SER A 179 -12.12 1.18 -19.97
N PRO A 180 -12.57 1.04 -21.23
CA PRO A 180 -12.58 -0.27 -21.89
C PRO A 180 -11.17 -0.87 -22.07
N ASP A 181 -10.14 -0.03 -22.03
CA ASP A 181 -8.74 -0.44 -22.13
C ASP A 181 -8.09 -0.68 -20.75
N GLY A 182 -8.83 -0.49 -19.66
CA GLY A 182 -8.34 -0.63 -18.29
C GLY A 182 -8.92 -1.86 -17.61
N CYS A 183 -8.12 -2.55 -16.79
CA CYS A 183 -8.53 -3.73 -16.03
C CYS A 183 -9.31 -4.77 -16.87
N THR A 184 -8.80 -5.11 -18.06
CA THR A 184 -9.58 -5.87 -19.05
C THR A 184 -9.88 -7.31 -18.62
N GLY A 185 -9.06 -7.86 -17.74
CA GLY A 185 -9.29 -9.18 -17.14
C GLY A 185 -10.17 -9.17 -15.89
N GLY A 186 -10.62 -7.99 -15.46
CA GLY A 186 -11.47 -7.81 -14.30
C GLY A 186 -10.71 -7.75 -12.97
N LEU A 187 -11.39 -7.17 -11.99
CA LEU A 187 -10.87 -7.01 -10.64
C LEU A 187 -11.14 -8.27 -9.80
N SER A 188 -10.08 -8.81 -9.18
CA SER A 188 -10.16 -9.94 -8.26
C SER A 188 -10.10 -9.51 -6.79
N LEU A 189 -10.49 -10.42 -5.89
CA LEU A 189 -10.38 -10.20 -4.45
C LEU A 189 -8.92 -10.05 -4.03
N ASP A 190 -8.00 -10.84 -4.60
CA ASP A 190 -6.58 -10.78 -4.26
C ASP A 190 -5.95 -9.45 -4.68
N VAL A 191 -6.29 -8.92 -5.86
CA VAL A 191 -5.86 -7.56 -6.27
C VAL A 191 -6.45 -6.51 -5.32
N THR A 192 -7.72 -6.66 -4.92
CA THR A 192 -8.33 -5.71 -3.98
C THR A 192 -7.63 -5.72 -2.63
N ILE A 193 -7.35 -6.92 -2.07
CA ILE A 193 -6.58 -7.05 -0.82
C ILE A 193 -5.18 -6.45 -1.01
N HIS A 194 -4.54 -6.62 -2.16
CA HIS A 194 -3.20 -6.12 -2.45
C HIS A 194 -3.16 -4.59 -2.35
N GLU A 195 -4.13 -3.90 -2.94
CA GLU A 195 -4.23 -2.44 -2.81
C GLU A 195 -4.50 -1.99 -1.36
N PHE A 196 -5.30 -2.74 -0.60
CA PHE A 196 -5.45 -2.45 0.83
C PHE A 196 -4.13 -2.68 1.60
N MET A 197 -3.34 -3.69 1.25
CA MET A 197 -2.02 -3.91 1.86
C MET A 197 -1.07 -2.74 1.58
N HIS A 198 -1.11 -2.16 0.38
CA HIS A 198 -0.44 -0.91 0.09
C HIS A 198 -0.89 0.20 1.04
N ALA A 199 -2.20 0.44 1.14
CA ALA A 199 -2.76 1.46 2.03
C ALA A 199 -2.46 1.20 3.52
N LEU A 200 -2.22 -0.05 3.92
CA LEU A 200 -1.83 -0.44 5.29
C LEU A 200 -0.33 -0.29 5.57
N GLY A 201 0.47 0.08 4.57
CA GLY A 201 1.88 0.42 4.73
C GLY A 201 2.86 -0.53 4.04
N MET A 202 2.42 -1.37 3.10
CA MET A 202 3.33 -2.14 2.25
C MET A 202 3.62 -1.35 0.97
N GLY A 203 4.71 -0.59 0.90
CA GLY A 203 5.03 0.29 -0.23
C GLY A 203 5.46 -0.44 -1.50
N ASP A 204 6.78 -0.61 -1.70
CA ASP A 204 7.34 -1.31 -2.86
C ASP A 204 6.88 -2.79 -2.94
N HIS A 205 6.72 -3.30 -4.16
CA HIS A 205 6.57 -4.73 -4.43
C HIS A 205 7.80 -5.55 -4.02
N PHE A 206 7.57 -6.83 -3.75
CA PHE A 206 8.60 -7.84 -3.48
C PHE A 206 8.07 -9.23 -3.82
N ASP A 207 8.92 -10.25 -3.73
CA ASP A 207 8.55 -11.63 -4.06
C ASP A 207 7.39 -12.12 -3.19
N GLY A 208 6.23 -12.30 -3.83
CA GLY A 208 4.98 -12.72 -3.19
C GLY A 208 4.06 -11.56 -2.81
N PHE A 209 4.37 -10.35 -3.30
CA PHE A 209 3.55 -9.16 -3.22
C PHE A 209 3.76 -8.31 -4.48
N GLY A 210 2.98 -8.59 -5.53
CA GLY A 210 3.06 -7.89 -6.83
C GLY A 210 4.23 -8.31 -7.73
N PHE A 211 5.27 -8.96 -7.18
CA PHE A 211 6.20 -9.78 -7.96
C PHE A 211 5.83 -11.25 -7.83
N GLY A 212 5.49 -11.87 -8.96
CA GLY A 212 4.74 -13.13 -8.97
C GLY A 212 3.26 -12.85 -8.70
N PRO A 213 2.61 -13.58 -7.78
CA PRO A 213 1.19 -13.37 -7.50
C PRO A 213 0.94 -12.00 -6.87
N ALA A 214 -0.28 -11.50 -7.02
CA ALA A 214 -0.74 -10.30 -6.32
C ALA A 214 -0.52 -10.46 -4.80
N ILE A 215 -0.84 -11.63 -4.23
CA ILE A 215 -0.64 -11.93 -2.82
C ILE A 215 -0.17 -13.38 -2.63
N HIS A 216 0.87 -13.55 -1.81
CA HIS A 216 1.37 -14.83 -1.31
C HIS A 216 1.45 -14.84 0.23
N ALA A 217 1.79 -15.98 0.84
CA ALA A 217 2.06 -16.08 2.28
C ALA A 217 3.13 -15.09 2.77
N ASN A 218 4.09 -14.73 1.91
CA ASN A 218 5.10 -13.71 2.21
C ASN A 218 4.48 -12.33 2.49
N ALA A 219 3.51 -11.90 1.68
CA ALA A 219 2.80 -10.63 1.89
C ALA A 219 2.07 -10.61 3.24
N TRP A 220 1.37 -11.69 3.56
CA TRP A 220 0.67 -11.84 4.85
C TRP A 220 1.64 -11.78 6.04
N ASN A 221 2.79 -12.44 5.94
CA ASN A 221 3.83 -12.38 6.97
C ASN A 221 4.39 -10.96 7.14
N VAL A 222 4.63 -10.24 6.05
CA VAL A 222 5.11 -8.84 6.10
C VAL A 222 4.06 -7.94 6.76
N LEU A 223 2.80 -7.99 6.31
CA LEU A 223 1.73 -7.18 6.89
C LEU A 223 1.55 -7.47 8.39
N HIS A 224 1.54 -8.75 8.76
CA HIS A 224 1.42 -9.18 10.15
C HIS A 224 2.51 -8.55 11.04
N ASN A 225 3.75 -8.58 10.59
CA ASN A 225 4.87 -8.03 11.35
C ASN A 225 4.89 -6.50 11.36
N ILE A 226 4.43 -5.82 10.30
CA ILE A 226 4.23 -4.37 10.32
C ILE A 226 3.23 -4.01 11.44
N LEU A 227 2.07 -4.67 11.48
CA LEU A 227 0.97 -4.36 12.40
C LEU A 227 1.22 -4.82 13.85
N ASN A 228 2.11 -5.79 14.07
CA ASN A 228 2.43 -6.30 15.40
C ASN A 228 3.62 -5.62 16.09
N ASN A 229 4.31 -4.72 15.40
CA ASN A 229 5.32 -3.86 16.01
C ASN A 229 4.74 -2.46 16.23
N SER A 230 5.36 -1.63 17.07
CA SER A 230 4.93 -0.23 17.22
C SER A 230 5.43 0.65 16.06
N PRO A 231 4.70 1.71 15.68
CA PRO A 231 5.20 2.71 14.74
C PRO A 231 6.56 3.26 15.17
N GLY A 232 7.45 3.48 14.21
CA GLY A 232 8.80 3.93 14.46
C GLY A 232 9.72 2.87 15.09
N THR A 233 9.32 1.61 15.25
CA THR A 233 10.30 0.58 15.67
C THR A 233 11.43 0.51 14.64
N ALA A 234 12.68 0.49 15.11
CA ALA A 234 13.85 0.38 14.23
C ALA A 234 13.89 -1.01 13.56
N MET A 235 14.33 -1.10 12.30
CA MET A 235 14.34 -2.35 11.53
C MET A 235 15.10 -3.49 12.24
N ASP A 236 16.21 -3.18 12.91
CA ASP A 236 17.02 -4.17 13.63
C ASP A 236 16.42 -4.57 14.99
N SER A 237 15.39 -3.87 15.44
CA SER A 237 14.66 -4.14 16.69
C SER A 237 13.28 -4.74 16.45
N LEU A 238 12.90 -5.02 15.20
CA LEU A 238 11.60 -5.64 14.90
C LEU A 238 11.53 -7.04 15.48
N PHE A 239 10.44 -7.30 16.19
CA PHE A 239 9.94 -8.65 16.36
C PHE A 239 9.49 -9.16 14.99
N VAL A 240 10.02 -10.31 14.56
CA VAL A 240 9.67 -10.91 13.28
C VAL A 240 9.26 -12.36 13.52
N GLU A 241 8.05 -12.70 13.09
CA GLU A 241 7.49 -14.04 13.16
C GLU A 241 7.01 -14.49 11.78
N LYS A 242 7.27 -15.75 11.43
CA LYS A 242 6.64 -16.42 10.30
C LYS A 242 5.34 -17.09 10.74
N LYS A 243 4.22 -16.40 10.54
CA LYS A 243 2.88 -16.86 10.93
C LYS A 243 2.19 -17.70 9.85
N PHE A 244 2.42 -17.39 8.58
CA PHE A 244 1.73 -18.01 7.45
C PHE A 244 2.68 -18.84 6.59
N GLN A 245 2.15 -19.96 6.07
CA GLN A 245 2.81 -20.87 5.15
C GLN A 245 2.04 -20.94 3.85
#